data_AF-A0A1M4MK91-F1
#
_entry.id   AF-A0A1M4MK91-F1
#
_cell.length_a   1.000
_cell.length_b   1.000
_cell.length_c   1.000
_cell.angle_alpha   90.00
_cell.angle_beta   90.00
_cell.angle_gamma   90.00
#
_symmetry.space_group_name_H-M   'P 1'
#
loop_
_entity.id
_entity.type
_entity.pdbx_description
1 polymer ?
#
loop_
_entity_poly.entity_id
_entity_poly.type
_entity_poly.pdbx_seq_one_letter_code
_entity_poly.pdbx_strand_id
1 'polypeptide(L)'
;MVLTEPADDLFNVLARLAALWGFLSLGIATLLTPFLREIMKVLGGPFLPVHHTFAAVRLLLPTLHPVIIAIGALIPVAFIPVFSPRERSWALAGRPALYLLYIAFAGVLLRRSIPKYWRWVHGLMYVVLLFAVVHGNLIGTDFENPIIRVLFNTLIVLVVVAFALKRWRMAQKKRAASGRRSRA
;
A
#
# COMPACT_ATOMS: atom_id res chain seq x y z
N MET A 1 6.58 20.46 -11.01
CA MET A 1 7.68 21.42 -10.80
C MET A 1 7.52 21.92 -9.37
N VAL A 2 8.40 21.50 -8.44
CA VAL A 2 8.25 21.71 -6.98
C VAL A 2 9.20 22.81 -6.47
N LEU A 3 9.98 23.44 -7.36
CA LEU A 3 11.11 24.31 -6.99
C LEU A 3 10.95 25.79 -7.39
N THR A 4 9.76 26.26 -7.77
CA THR A 4 9.60 27.64 -8.31
C THR A 4 8.43 28.44 -7.75
N GLU A 5 7.67 27.91 -6.79
CA GLU A 5 6.63 28.67 -6.08
C GLU A 5 7.18 29.07 -4.70
N PRO A 6 6.79 30.23 -4.12
CA PRO A 6 7.10 30.52 -2.73
C PRO A 6 6.58 29.38 -1.84
N ALA A 7 7.26 29.10 -0.73
CA ALA A 7 6.87 28.05 0.20
C ALA A 7 5.55 28.40 0.90
N ASP A 8 4.42 28.28 0.19
CA ASP A 8 3.14 28.82 0.66
C ASP A 8 2.49 28.00 1.79
N ASP A 9 3.00 26.80 2.11
CA ASP A 9 2.78 26.14 3.40
C ASP A 9 3.72 24.90 3.56
N LEU A 10 4.63 24.96 4.53
CA LEU A 10 5.54 23.86 4.89
C LEU A 10 4.76 22.57 5.21
N PHE A 11 3.60 22.68 5.87
CA PHE A 11 2.79 21.51 6.22
C PHE A 11 2.27 20.80 4.96
N ASN A 12 1.78 21.55 3.97
CA ASN A 12 1.34 20.99 2.70
C ASN A 12 2.47 20.27 1.95
N VAL A 13 3.67 20.85 1.88
CA VAL A 13 4.82 20.21 1.22
C VAL A 13 5.19 18.90 1.91
N LEU A 14 5.30 18.91 3.24
CA LEU A 14 5.63 17.72 4.02
C LEU A 14 4.55 16.64 3.92
N ALA A 15 3.27 17.02 3.95
CA ALA A 15 2.15 16.10 3.80
C ALA A 15 2.17 15.41 2.43
N ARG A 16 2.44 16.14 1.35
CA ARG A 16 2.53 15.60 -0.01
C ARG A 16 3.72 14.67 -0.18
N LEU A 17 4.89 15.05 0.34
CA LEU A 17 6.07 14.16 0.34
C LEU A 17 5.80 12.87 1.12
N ALA A 18 5.18 12.97 2.30
CA ALA A 18 4.78 11.82 3.10
C ALA A 18 3.79 10.92 2.34
N ALA A 19 2.80 11.49 1.64
CA ALA A 19 1.86 10.73 0.82
C ALA A 19 2.56 9.98 -0.32
N LEU A 20 3.37 10.68 -1.13
CA LEU A 20 4.00 10.10 -2.31
C LEU A 20 5.02 9.02 -1.95
N TRP A 21 5.93 9.30 -1.00
CA TRP A 21 6.93 8.32 -0.57
C TRP A 21 6.31 7.16 0.20
N GLY A 22 5.27 7.44 1.00
CA GLY A 22 4.49 6.41 1.67
C GLY A 22 3.77 5.48 0.70
N PHE A 23 3.12 6.03 -0.33
CA PHE A 23 2.46 5.27 -1.38
C PHE A 23 3.49 4.47 -2.20
N LEU A 24 4.60 5.09 -2.62
CA LEU A 24 5.63 4.39 -3.38
C LEU A 24 6.18 3.19 -2.60
N SER A 25 6.49 3.40 -1.32
CA SER A 25 6.96 2.35 -0.42
C SER A 25 5.93 1.24 -0.22
N LEU A 26 4.65 1.60 -0.01
CA LEU A 26 3.54 0.65 0.10
C LEU A 26 3.38 -0.18 -1.18
N GLY A 27 3.44 0.45 -2.34
CA GLY A 27 3.31 -0.20 -3.65
C GLY A 27 4.47 -1.15 -3.92
N ILE A 28 5.72 -0.73 -3.70
CA ILE A 28 6.91 -1.59 -3.86
C ILE A 28 6.87 -2.77 -2.88
N ALA A 29 6.60 -2.53 -1.59
CA ALA A 29 6.50 -3.61 -0.62
C ALA A 29 5.44 -4.64 -1.03
N THR A 30 4.27 -4.17 -1.48
CA THR A 30 3.17 -5.02 -1.93
C THR A 30 3.52 -5.79 -3.21
N LEU A 31 4.22 -5.16 -4.15
CA LEU A 31 4.69 -5.78 -5.40
C LEU A 31 5.69 -6.92 -5.16
N LEU A 32 6.61 -6.72 -4.22
CA LEU A 32 7.66 -7.69 -3.90
C LEU A 32 7.13 -8.88 -3.08
N THR A 33 6.11 -8.68 -2.26
CA THR A 33 5.62 -9.67 -1.29
C THR A 33 5.27 -11.04 -1.91
N PRO A 34 4.57 -11.15 -3.05
CA PRO A 34 4.30 -12.43 -3.71
C PRO A 34 5.55 -13.23 -4.08
N PHE A 35 6.67 -12.56 -4.32
CA PHE A 35 7.92 -13.16 -4.82
C PHE A 35 9.03 -13.16 -3.78
N LEU A 36 8.75 -12.84 -2.52
CA LEU A 36 9.76 -12.69 -1.47
C LEU A 36 10.70 -13.90 -1.39
N ARG A 37 10.15 -15.12 -1.47
CA ARG A 37 10.94 -16.36 -1.43
C ARG A 37 11.84 -16.52 -2.65
N GLU A 38 11.34 -16.20 -3.84
CA GLU A 38 12.11 -16.25 -5.07
C GLU A 38 13.22 -15.20 -5.07
N ILE A 39 12.93 -13.98 -4.63
CA ILE A 39 13.91 -12.89 -4.54
C ILE A 39 15.01 -13.25 -3.53
N MET A 40 14.64 -13.78 -2.36
CA MET A 40 15.60 -14.23 -1.35
C MET A 40 16.50 -15.39 -1.84
N LYS A 41 16.06 -16.20 -2.82
CA LYS A 41 16.93 -17.23 -3.41
C LYS A 41 18.01 -16.65 -4.33
N VAL A 42 17.75 -15.49 -4.92
CA VAL A 42 18.67 -14.82 -5.86
C VAL A 42 19.58 -13.83 -5.12
N LEU A 43 18.99 -13.03 -4.22
CA LEU A 43 19.69 -11.94 -3.51
C LEU A 43 20.16 -12.32 -2.09
N GLY A 44 19.73 -13.48 -1.57
CA GLY A 44 20.11 -13.96 -0.25
C GLY A 44 19.48 -13.19 0.93
N GLY A 45 20.08 -13.37 2.11
CA GLY A 45 19.67 -12.74 3.37
C GLY A 45 19.64 -11.20 3.40
N PRO A 46 20.53 -10.46 2.70
CA PRO A 46 20.54 -9.00 2.71
C PRO A 46 19.26 -8.33 2.19
N PHE A 47 18.43 -9.06 1.44
CA PHE A 47 17.16 -8.52 0.94
C PHE A 47 16.10 -8.34 2.04
N LEU A 48 16.16 -9.11 3.12
CA LEU A 48 15.14 -9.07 4.17
C LEU A 48 15.12 -7.71 4.91
N PRO A 49 16.27 -7.12 5.32
CA PRO A 49 16.33 -5.75 5.82
C PRO A 49 15.73 -4.72 4.84
N VAL A 50 16.00 -4.83 3.54
CA VAL A 50 15.45 -3.91 2.52
C VAL A 50 13.93 -3.95 2.50
N HIS A 51 13.34 -5.15 2.52
CA HIS A 51 11.89 -5.31 2.62
C HIS A 51 11.34 -4.71 3.93
N HIS A 52 12.04 -4.87 5.05
CA HIS A 52 11.65 -4.26 6.32
C HIS A 52 11.73 -2.73 6.30
N THR A 53 12.71 -2.13 5.62
CA THR A 53 12.79 -0.68 5.43
C THR A 53 11.55 -0.18 4.68
N PHE A 54 11.18 -0.82 3.56
CA PHE A 54 9.93 -0.51 2.89
C PHE A 54 8.72 -0.74 3.81
N ALA A 55 8.73 -1.80 4.63
CA ALA A 55 7.66 -2.09 5.57
C ALA A 55 7.51 -1.04 6.69
N ALA A 56 8.61 -0.41 7.11
CA ALA A 56 8.62 0.68 8.08
C ALA A 56 8.14 1.99 7.43
N VAL A 57 8.71 2.34 6.27
CA VAL A 57 8.36 3.56 5.54
C VAL A 57 6.90 3.56 5.10
N ARG A 58 6.36 2.42 4.63
CA ARG A 58 4.94 2.29 4.26
C ARG A 58 3.96 2.42 5.43
N LEU A 59 4.44 2.32 6.67
CA LEU A 59 3.62 2.54 7.86
C LEU A 59 3.78 3.99 8.32
N LEU A 60 5.02 4.46 8.46
CA LEU A 60 5.34 5.77 8.99
C LEU A 60 4.79 6.90 8.12
N LEU A 61 5.10 6.92 6.82
CA LEU A 61 4.78 8.08 5.99
C LEU A 61 3.28 8.23 5.68
N PRO A 62 2.52 7.16 5.38
CA PRO A 62 1.06 7.27 5.26
C PRO A 62 0.36 7.63 6.58
N THR A 63 0.99 7.39 7.73
CA THR A 63 0.53 7.90 9.03
C THR A 63 0.82 9.38 9.18
N LEU A 64 2.05 9.80 8.86
CA LEU A 64 2.45 11.21 8.97
C LEU A 64 1.66 12.11 8.04
N HIS A 65 1.30 11.65 6.83
CA HIS A 65 0.53 12.42 5.87
C HIS A 65 -0.73 13.10 6.46
N PRO A 66 -1.72 12.34 7.01
CA PRO A 66 -2.90 12.95 7.63
C PRO A 66 -2.61 13.64 8.96
N VAL A 67 -1.55 13.24 9.70
CA VAL A 67 -1.13 13.92 10.94
C VAL A 67 -0.64 15.34 10.65
N ILE A 68 0.21 15.50 9.63
CA ILE A 68 0.73 16.81 9.21
C ILE A 68 -0.42 17.71 8.76
N ILE A 69 -1.38 17.18 7.99
CA ILE A 69 -2.58 17.92 7.58
C ILE A 69 -3.42 18.31 8.80
N ALA A 70 -3.66 17.38 9.72
CA ALA A 70 -4.48 17.64 10.91
C ALA A 70 -3.86 18.71 11.82
N ILE A 71 -2.53 18.71 11.96
CA ILE A 71 -1.80 19.73 12.72
C ILE A 71 -1.86 21.08 11.99
N GLY A 72 -1.51 21.12 10.71
CA GLY A 72 -1.46 22.37 9.93
C GLY A 72 -2.83 23.05 9.79
N ALA A 73 -3.90 22.25 9.62
CA ALA A 73 -5.26 22.76 9.50
C ALA A 73 -6.00 22.91 10.83
N LEU A 74 -5.46 22.38 11.94
CA LEU A 74 -6.16 22.23 13.23
C LEU A 74 -7.50 21.47 13.14
N ILE A 75 -7.62 20.53 12.21
CA ILE A 75 -8.87 19.77 11.97
C ILE A 75 -8.62 18.27 12.16
N PRO A 76 -9.01 17.69 13.32
CA PRO A 76 -8.84 16.25 13.59
C PRO A 76 -9.77 15.36 12.74
N VAL A 77 -10.75 15.95 12.04
CA VAL A 77 -11.67 15.23 11.15
C VAL A 77 -10.94 14.47 10.03
N ALA A 78 -9.68 14.81 9.74
CA ALA A 78 -8.81 14.12 8.79
C ALA A 78 -8.72 12.61 9.04
N PHE A 79 -8.96 12.14 10.28
CA PHE A 79 -8.92 10.72 10.62
C PHE A 79 -10.29 10.02 10.54
N ILE A 80 -11.40 10.74 10.54
CA ILE A 80 -12.73 10.15 10.68
C ILE A 80 -13.26 9.63 9.32
N PRO A 81 -13.47 8.31 9.13
CA PRO A 81 -14.00 7.78 7.87
C PRO A 81 -15.38 8.34 7.52
N VAL A 82 -15.62 8.54 6.22
CA VAL A 82 -16.90 9.02 5.69
C VAL A 82 -17.48 7.97 4.76
N PHE A 83 -18.69 7.50 5.04
CA PHE A 83 -19.35 6.41 4.28
C PHE A 83 -20.53 6.86 3.41
N SER A 84 -20.86 8.16 3.44
CA SER A 84 -21.89 8.75 2.60
C SER A 84 -21.60 10.23 2.29
N PRO A 85 -21.92 10.73 1.09
CA PRO A 85 -22.34 9.98 -0.10
C PRO A 85 -21.16 9.21 -0.75
N ARG A 86 -21.47 8.26 -1.64
CA ARG A 86 -20.50 7.34 -2.28
C ARG A 86 -19.27 8.06 -2.86
N GLU A 87 -19.48 9.14 -3.58
CA GLU A 87 -18.41 9.93 -4.22
C GLU A 87 -17.43 10.47 -3.18
N ARG A 88 -17.96 11.07 -2.11
CA ARG A 88 -17.17 11.60 -0.99
C ARG A 88 -16.44 10.50 -0.24
N SER A 89 -17.04 9.32 -0.11
CA SER A 89 -16.40 8.16 0.51
C SER A 89 -15.18 7.67 -0.25
N TRP A 90 -15.24 7.63 -1.58
CA TRP A 90 -14.10 7.25 -2.41
C TRP A 90 -13.02 8.33 -2.43
N ALA A 91 -13.42 9.60 -2.55
CA ALA A 91 -12.50 10.73 -2.46
C ALA A 91 -11.72 10.72 -1.13
N LEU A 92 -12.41 10.45 -0.02
CA LEU A 92 -11.82 10.37 1.32
C LEU A 92 -11.39 8.95 1.73
N ALA A 93 -11.18 8.04 0.77
CA ALA A 93 -10.81 6.65 1.06
C ALA A 93 -9.47 6.50 1.81
N GLY A 94 -8.61 7.53 1.79
CA GLY A 94 -7.41 7.59 2.62
C GLY A 94 -7.69 7.45 4.13
N ARG A 95 -8.86 7.92 4.60
CA ARG A 95 -9.26 7.82 6.01
C ARG A 95 -9.49 6.37 6.45
N PRO A 96 -10.41 5.59 5.84
CA PRO A 96 -10.53 4.17 6.17
C PRO A 96 -9.27 3.35 5.80
N ALA A 97 -8.47 3.77 4.81
CA ALA A 97 -7.22 3.10 4.47
C ALA A 97 -6.23 3.07 5.64
N LEU A 98 -6.16 4.14 6.44
CA LEU A 98 -5.28 4.20 7.60
C LEU A 98 -5.62 3.13 8.64
N TYR A 99 -6.92 2.92 8.92
CA TYR A 99 -7.35 1.84 9.83
C TYR A 99 -7.02 0.47 9.28
N LEU A 100 -7.28 0.24 7.98
CA LEU A 100 -6.93 -1.02 7.33
C LEU A 100 -5.42 -1.28 7.34
N LEU A 101 -4.59 -0.24 7.20
CA LEU A 101 -3.14 -0.32 7.29
C LEU A 101 -2.71 -0.83 8.67
N TYR A 102 -3.26 -0.26 9.75
CA TYR A 102 -2.96 -0.71 11.10
C TYR A 102 -3.50 -2.10 11.41
N ILE A 103 -4.68 -2.47 10.94
CA ILE A 103 -5.22 -3.82 11.08
C ILE A 103 -4.31 -4.83 10.35
N ALA A 104 -3.90 -4.51 9.11
CA ALA A 104 -3.00 -5.34 8.33
C ALA A 104 -1.62 -5.49 8.99
N PHE A 105 -1.13 -4.44 9.64
CA PHE A 105 0.11 -4.46 10.43
C PHE A 105 -0.03 -5.29 11.71
N ALA A 106 -1.10 -5.10 12.46
CA ALA A 106 -1.43 -5.89 13.66
C ALA A 106 -1.49 -7.39 13.33
N GLY A 107 -2.01 -7.76 12.16
CA GLY A 107 -1.99 -9.14 11.67
C GLY A 107 -0.57 -9.76 11.67
N VAL A 108 0.45 -9.00 11.30
CA VAL A 108 1.85 -9.47 11.30
C VAL A 108 2.45 -9.55 12.70
N LEU A 109 2.13 -8.58 13.57
CA LEU A 109 2.56 -8.60 14.97
C LEU A 109 1.97 -9.81 15.71
N LEU A 110 0.69 -10.09 15.47
CA LEU A 110 -0.05 -11.19 16.08
C LEU A 110 0.09 -12.52 15.33
N ARG A 111 1.05 -12.66 14.40
CA ARG A 111 1.19 -13.86 13.55
C ARG A 111 1.36 -15.17 14.34
N ARG A 112 1.91 -15.09 15.57
CA ARG A 112 2.06 -16.24 16.48
C ARG A 112 0.73 -16.61 17.15
N SER A 113 -0.11 -15.63 17.45
CA SER A 113 -1.41 -15.82 18.11
C SER A 113 -2.52 -16.21 17.13
N ILE A 114 -2.45 -15.74 15.88
CA ILE A 114 -3.45 -16.03 14.81
C ILE A 114 -2.81 -16.68 13.56
N PRO A 115 -2.11 -17.82 13.69
CA PRO A 115 -1.30 -18.42 12.61
C PRO A 115 -2.11 -18.78 11.35
N LYS A 116 -3.41 -19.07 11.49
CA LYS A 116 -4.32 -19.37 10.38
C LYS A 116 -4.78 -18.13 9.61
N TYR A 117 -4.90 -16.99 10.29
CA TYR A 117 -5.57 -15.79 9.76
C TYR A 117 -4.61 -14.67 9.40
N TRP A 118 -3.42 -14.60 9.98
CA TRP A 118 -2.51 -13.46 9.80
C TRP A 118 -2.21 -13.13 8.33
N ARG A 119 -2.14 -14.13 7.44
CA ARG A 119 -1.90 -13.90 6.00
C ARG A 119 -3.08 -13.22 5.31
N TRP A 120 -4.29 -13.57 5.71
CA TRP A 120 -5.52 -12.95 5.19
C TRP A 120 -5.65 -11.52 5.71
N VAL A 121 -5.43 -11.32 7.01
CA VAL A 121 -5.42 -9.99 7.63
C VAL A 121 -4.34 -9.11 7.02
N HIS A 122 -3.12 -9.63 6.87
CA HIS A 122 -2.04 -8.88 6.22
C HIS A 122 -2.32 -8.61 4.73
N GLY A 123 -3.11 -9.48 4.08
CA GLY A 123 -3.62 -9.26 2.73
C GLY A 123 -4.46 -8.00 2.57
N LEU A 124 -4.97 -7.40 3.66
CA LEU A 124 -5.63 -6.10 3.61
C LEU A 124 -4.73 -4.98 3.06
N MET A 125 -3.39 -5.17 3.02
CA MET A 125 -2.48 -4.24 2.33
C MET A 125 -2.87 -3.98 0.86
N TYR A 126 -3.46 -4.96 0.16
CA TYR A 126 -3.97 -4.74 -1.20
C TYR A 126 -5.17 -3.79 -1.22
N VAL A 127 -6.04 -3.84 -0.19
CA VAL A 127 -7.19 -2.94 -0.06
C VAL A 127 -6.73 -1.53 0.33
N VAL A 128 -5.74 -1.42 1.23
CA VAL A 128 -5.10 -0.14 1.57
C VAL A 128 -4.54 0.52 0.31
N LEU A 129 -3.83 -0.26 -0.52
CA LEU A 129 -3.25 0.23 -1.76
C LEU A 129 -4.32 0.68 -2.77
N LEU A 130 -5.43 -0.06 -2.88
CA LEU A 130 -6.59 0.34 -3.68
C LEU A 130 -7.17 1.68 -3.21
N PHE A 131 -7.37 1.84 -1.91
CA PHE A 131 -7.89 3.09 -1.36
C PHE A 131 -6.91 4.25 -1.56
N ALA A 132 -5.60 4.02 -1.43
CA ALA A 132 -4.58 5.03 -1.67
C ALA A 132 -4.59 5.52 -3.12
N VAL A 133 -4.70 4.62 -4.12
CA VAL A 133 -4.74 5.05 -5.53
C VAL A 133 -6.03 5.76 -5.89
N VAL A 134 -7.18 5.31 -5.37
CA VAL A 134 -8.47 5.97 -5.61
C VAL A 134 -8.48 7.37 -4.99
N HIS A 135 -8.06 7.47 -3.72
CA HIS A 135 -7.92 8.74 -3.01
C HIS A 135 -6.98 9.71 -3.76
N GLY A 136 -5.81 9.24 -4.19
CA GLY A 136 -4.83 10.05 -4.93
C GLY A 136 -5.37 10.54 -6.28
N ASN A 137 -6.03 9.68 -7.07
CA ASN A 137 -6.58 10.10 -8.37
C ASN A 137 -7.78 11.05 -8.25
N LEU A 138 -8.56 10.97 -7.17
CA LEU A 138 -9.77 11.79 -7.01
C LEU A 138 -9.49 13.16 -6.41
N ILE A 139 -8.58 13.26 -5.44
CA ILE A 139 -8.35 14.53 -4.72
C ILE A 139 -6.87 14.88 -4.49
N GLY A 140 -5.93 14.04 -4.95
CA GLY A 140 -4.51 14.32 -4.82
C GLY A 140 -4.04 15.34 -5.85
N THR A 141 -3.63 16.52 -5.42
CA THR A 141 -3.12 17.59 -6.30
C THR A 141 -1.87 17.16 -7.08
N ASP A 142 -1.03 16.29 -6.50
CA ASP A 142 0.10 15.67 -7.20
C ASP A 142 -0.30 14.86 -8.44
N PHE A 143 -1.50 14.30 -8.46
CA PHE A 143 -2.01 13.46 -9.57
C PHE A 143 -2.57 14.30 -10.72
N GLU A 144 -2.66 15.62 -10.58
CA GLU A 144 -2.87 16.53 -11.72
C GLU A 144 -1.67 16.50 -12.67
N ASN A 145 -0.47 16.22 -12.16
CA ASN A 145 0.69 15.99 -12.99
C ASN A 145 0.57 14.63 -13.71
N PRO A 146 0.54 14.59 -15.06
CA PRO A 146 0.31 13.36 -15.81
C PRO A 146 1.42 12.32 -15.59
N ILE A 147 2.67 12.75 -15.34
CA ILE A 147 3.80 11.84 -15.10
C ILE A 147 3.60 11.11 -13.78
N ILE A 148 3.27 11.84 -12.70
CA ILE A 148 3.01 11.25 -11.38
C ILE A 148 1.82 10.29 -11.47
N ARG A 149 0.74 10.73 -12.11
CA ARG A 149 -0.46 9.91 -12.30
C ARG A 149 -0.16 8.61 -13.04
N VAL A 150 0.55 8.67 -14.17
CA VAL A 150 0.91 7.48 -14.94
C VAL A 150 1.84 6.55 -14.14
N LEU A 151 2.83 7.11 -13.44
CA LEU A 151 3.78 6.34 -12.65
C LEU A 151 3.07 5.51 -11.56
N PHE A 152 2.23 6.15 -10.74
CA PHE A 152 1.55 5.46 -9.64
C PHE A 152 0.47 4.50 -10.13
N ASN A 153 -0.29 4.85 -11.17
CA ASN A 153 -1.27 3.91 -11.74
C ASN A 153 -0.57 2.70 -12.39
N THR A 154 0.57 2.88 -13.03
CA THR A 154 1.39 1.77 -13.56
C THR A 154 1.87 0.87 -12.42
N LEU A 155 2.34 1.45 -11.30
CA LEU A 155 2.73 0.68 -10.12
C LEU A 155 1.57 -0.19 -9.60
N ILE A 156 0.35 0.34 -9.57
CA ILE A 156 -0.84 -0.45 -9.19
C ILE A 156 -1.11 -1.58 -10.17
N VAL A 157 -1.06 -1.30 -11.48
CA VAL A 157 -1.22 -2.35 -12.50
C VAL A 157 -0.19 -3.46 -12.31
N LEU A 158 1.07 -3.11 -12.08
CA LEU A 158 2.13 -4.09 -11.80
C LEU A 158 1.84 -4.93 -10.56
N VAL A 159 1.32 -4.32 -9.47
CA VAL A 159 0.92 -5.06 -8.27
C VAL A 159 -0.21 -6.05 -8.55
N VAL A 160 -1.23 -5.64 -9.30
CA VAL A 160 -2.35 -6.52 -9.69
C VAL A 160 -1.86 -7.67 -10.55
N VAL A 161 -1.03 -7.38 -11.56
CA VAL A 161 -0.43 -8.39 -12.44
C VAL A 161 0.45 -9.35 -11.64
N ALA A 162 1.33 -8.86 -10.77
CA ALA A 162 2.17 -9.67 -9.89
C ALA A 162 1.35 -10.62 -9.00
N PHE A 163 0.27 -10.10 -8.39
CA PHE A 163 -0.64 -10.89 -7.59
C PHE A 163 -1.31 -11.99 -8.42
N ALA A 164 -1.91 -11.64 -9.56
CA ALA A 164 -2.59 -12.57 -10.46
C ALA A 164 -1.65 -13.67 -10.95
N LEU A 165 -0.45 -13.29 -11.42
CA LEU A 165 0.59 -14.23 -11.87
C LEU A 165 0.99 -15.21 -10.76
N LYS A 166 1.21 -14.72 -9.54
CA LYS A 166 1.58 -15.60 -8.42
C LYS A 166 0.46 -16.58 -8.10
N ARG A 167 -0.80 -16.11 -8.05
CA ARG A 167 -1.97 -16.96 -7.76
C ARG A 167 -2.18 -18.02 -8.84
N TRP A 168 -2.04 -17.63 -10.11
CA TRP A 168 -2.13 -18.56 -11.23
C TRP A 168 -1.03 -19.65 -11.17
N ARG A 169 0.24 -19.27 -10.94
CA ARG A 169 1.35 -20.22 -10.76
C ARG A 169 1.10 -21.21 -9.62
N MET A 170 0.52 -20.76 -8.51
CA MET A 170 0.17 -21.65 -7.39
C MET A 170 -0.96 -22.62 -7.74
N ALA A 171 -1.98 -22.15 -8.47
CA ALA A 171 -3.09 -23.01 -8.91
C ALA A 171 -2.60 -24.11 -9.88
N GLN A 172 -1.72 -23.76 -10.83
CA GLN A 172 -1.11 -24.73 -11.74
C GLN A 172 -0.32 -25.81 -11.00
N LYS A 173 0.52 -25.42 -10.04
CA LYS A 173 1.30 -26.38 -9.22
C LYS A 173 0.40 -27.34 -8.43
N LYS A 174 -0.72 -26.84 -7.89
CA LYS A 174 -1.69 -27.69 -7.18
C LYS A 174 -2.36 -28.71 -8.12
N ARG A 175 -2.77 -28.27 -9.32
CA ARG A 175 -3.36 -29.14 -10.36
C ARG A 175 -2.39 -30.23 -10.81
N ALA A 176 -1.13 -29.88 -11.02
CA ALA A 176 -0.09 -30.84 -11.39
C ALA A 176 0.18 -31.88 -10.28
N ALA A 177 0.15 -31.45 -9.01
CA ALA A 177 0.33 -32.35 -7.87
C ALA A 177 -0.86 -33.30 -7.65
N SER A 178 -2.10 -32.83 -7.83
CA SER A 178 -3.29 -33.69 -7.74
C SER A 178 -3.36 -34.71 -8.86
N GLY A 179 -2.98 -34.34 -10.09
CA GLY A 179 -2.96 -35.26 -11.23
C GLY A 179 -1.89 -36.36 -11.14
N ARG A 180 -0.81 -36.16 -10.36
CA ARG A 180 0.16 -37.22 -10.04
C ARG A 180 -0.35 -38.20 -8.99
N ARG A 181 -1.11 -37.72 -8.00
CA ARG A 181 -1.70 -38.56 -6.94
C ARG A 181 -2.85 -39.46 -7.41
N SER A 182 -3.53 -39.10 -8.50
CA SER A 182 -4.58 -39.95 -9.09
C SER A 182 -4.04 -41.01 -10.06
N ARG A 183 -2.73 -40.99 -10.36
CA ARG A 183 -2.04 -41.91 -11.27
C ARG A 183 -1.08 -42.87 -10.54
N ALA A 184 -0.92 -42.69 -9.23
CA ALA A 184 -0.14 -43.55 -8.35
C ALA A 184 -1.11 -44.32 -7.44
#